data_AF-A0A0N7MAQ5-F1
#
_entry.id   AF-A0A0N7MAQ5-F1
#
_cell.length_a   1.000
_cell.length_b   1.000
_cell.length_c   1.000
_cell.angle_alpha   90.00
_cell.angle_beta   90.00
_cell.angle_gamma   90.00
#
_symmetry.space_group_name_H-M   'P 1'
#
loop_
_entity.id
_entity.type
_entity.pdbx_description
1 polymer ?
#
loop_
_entity_poly.entity_id
_entity_poly.type
_entity_poly.pdbx_seq_one_letter_code
_entity_poly.pdbx_strand_id
1 'polypeptide(L)'
;MAEMLAIRTPDLTRLAAQNDGVFPIEAVARQIDGRAPLLAHGGEMPIFGPALDSDQKVALTMPDGQPMFAGVPLANVIAYLEAIQTE
;
A
#
# COMPACT_ATOMS: atom_id res chain seq x y z
N MET A 1 -5.02 8.19 21.02
CA MET A 1 -5.97 7.33 20.28
C MET A 1 -7.20 8.09 19.76
N ALA A 2 -7.99 8.79 20.59
CA ALA A 2 -9.23 9.47 20.16
C ALA A 2 -9.05 10.50 19.02
N GLU A 3 -7.98 11.29 19.04
CA GLU A 3 -7.69 12.27 17.98
C GLU A 3 -7.36 11.63 16.63
N MET A 4 -6.78 10.42 16.62
CA MET A 4 -6.43 9.70 15.39
C MET A 4 -7.68 9.12 14.71
N LEU A 5 -8.70 8.76 15.50
CA LEU A 5 -10.01 8.35 15.00
C LEU A 5 -10.84 9.52 14.45
N ALA A 6 -10.44 10.77 14.74
CA ALA A 6 -11.04 11.96 14.14
C ALA A 6 -10.46 12.27 12.74
N ILE A 7 -9.36 11.63 12.35
CA ILE A 7 -8.80 11.75 11.00
C ILE A 7 -9.68 10.94 10.06
N ARG A 8 -10.31 11.62 9.10
CA ARG A 8 -11.08 10.96 8.05
C ARG A 8 -10.18 10.01 7.28
N THR A 9 -10.50 8.72 7.31
CA THR A 9 -9.77 7.70 6.54
C THR A 9 -9.96 7.97 5.04
N PRO A 10 -8.88 7.99 4.25
CA PRO A 10 -8.97 8.12 2.80
C PRO A 10 -9.79 6.99 2.17
N ASP A 11 -10.51 7.32 1.10
CA ASP A 11 -11.22 6.34 0.29
C ASP A 11 -10.23 5.61 -0.63
N LEU A 12 -9.98 4.33 -0.33
CA LEU A 12 -9.04 3.50 -1.08
C LEU A 12 -9.61 2.98 -2.40
N THR A 13 -10.91 3.14 -2.69
CA THR A 13 -11.48 2.71 -3.98
C THR A 13 -11.20 3.70 -5.10
N ARG A 14 -10.66 4.89 -4.80
CA ARG A 14 -10.46 5.98 -5.77
C ARG A 14 -9.00 6.38 -5.95
N LEU A 15 -8.06 5.53 -5.54
CA LEU A 15 -6.62 5.78 -5.68
C LEU A 15 -6.22 5.99 -7.14
N ALA A 16 -6.77 5.19 -8.07
CA ALA A 16 -6.52 5.34 -9.50
C ALA A 16 -7.12 6.66 -10.04
N ALA A 17 -8.37 6.98 -9.70
CA ALA A 17 -9.01 8.23 -10.11
C ALA A 17 -8.25 9.48 -9.60
N GLN A 18 -7.60 9.38 -8.44
CA GLN A 18 -6.75 10.42 -7.86
C GLN A 18 -5.33 10.45 -8.45
N ASN A 19 -4.95 9.45 -9.27
CA ASN A 19 -3.65 9.29 -9.88
C ASN A 19 -3.78 9.11 -11.41
N ASP A 20 -4.38 10.09 -12.08
CA ASP A 20 -4.54 10.15 -13.54
C ASP A 20 -5.16 8.90 -14.18
N GLY A 21 -6.04 8.20 -13.45
CA GLY A 21 -6.71 6.99 -13.89
C GLY A 21 -5.87 5.71 -13.79
N VAL A 22 -4.66 5.78 -13.25
CA VAL A 22 -3.73 4.64 -13.13
C VAL A 22 -3.55 4.28 -11.66
N PHE A 23 -3.67 3.00 -11.31
CA PHE A 23 -3.41 2.55 -9.95
C PHE A 23 -1.94 2.79 -9.55
N PRO A 24 -1.66 3.52 -8.46
CA PRO A 24 -0.29 3.88 -8.08
C PRO A 24 0.44 2.74 -7.35
N ILE A 25 0.70 1.64 -8.07
CA ILE A 25 1.23 0.38 -7.49
C ILE A 25 2.51 0.59 -6.69
N GLU A 26 3.47 1.38 -7.19
CA GLU A 26 4.75 1.61 -6.50
C GLU A 26 4.53 2.34 -5.17
N ALA A 27 3.74 3.41 -5.18
CA ALA A 27 3.47 4.19 -3.98
C ALA A 27 2.73 3.37 -2.92
N VAL A 28 1.70 2.61 -3.33
CA VAL A 28 0.95 1.72 -2.43
C VAL A 28 1.86 0.66 -1.83
N ALA A 29 2.65 -0.01 -2.67
CA ALA A 29 3.49 -1.10 -2.22
C ALA A 29 4.59 -0.60 -1.27
N ARG A 30 5.25 0.52 -1.58
CA ARG A 30 6.26 1.13 -0.70
C ARG A 30 5.66 1.66 0.60
N GLN A 31 4.43 2.15 0.59
CA GLN A 31 3.73 2.64 1.78
C GLN A 31 3.40 1.51 2.76
N ILE A 32 2.89 0.38 2.26
CA ILE A 32 2.50 -0.76 3.11
C ILE A 32 3.74 -1.54 3.57
N ASP A 33 4.71 -1.74 2.68
CA ASP A 33 5.98 -2.42 2.99
C ASP A 33 6.86 -1.62 3.96
N GLY A 34 6.67 -0.31 4.04
CA GLY A 34 7.41 0.59 4.93
C GLY A 34 8.64 1.27 4.30
N ARG A 35 8.89 1.05 2.99
CA ARG A 35 9.95 1.75 2.22
C ARG A 35 9.61 3.21 1.89
N ALA A 36 8.37 3.64 2.11
CA ALA A 36 7.95 5.05 2.10
C ALA A 36 7.59 5.46 3.53
N PRO A 37 8.56 5.90 4.35
CA PRO A 37 8.31 6.28 5.73
C PRO A 37 7.45 7.54 5.80
N LEU A 38 6.28 7.44 6.45
CA LEU A 38 5.52 8.61 6.87
C LEU A 38 6.11 9.12 8.19
N LEU A 39 6.60 10.36 8.20
CA LEU A 39 7.09 11.07 9.39
C LEU A 39 6.02 11.26 10.51
N ALA A 40 4.80 10.77 10.29
CA ALA A 40 3.65 10.94 11.19
C ALA A 40 3.23 9.66 11.93
N HIS A 41 3.90 8.52 11.77
CA HIS A 41 3.67 7.36 12.64
C HIS A 41 4.56 7.44 13.89
N GLY A 42 4.23 8.38 14.77
CA GLY A 42 4.74 8.50 16.14
C GLY A 42 3.77 7.97 17.20
N GLY A 43 2.75 7.19 16.81
CA GLY A 43 1.74 6.61 17.70
C GLY A 43 1.38 5.16 17.32
N GLU A 44 0.42 4.56 18.02
CA GLU A 44 0.04 3.11 18.04
C GLU A 44 -0.34 2.42 16.71
N MET A 45 -0.17 3.07 15.54
CA MET A 45 -0.47 2.42 14.26
C MET A 45 0.66 1.44 13.88
N PRO A 46 0.35 0.16 13.65
CA PRO A 46 1.36 -0.83 13.35
C PRO A 46 2.00 -0.58 11.98
N ILE A 47 3.29 -0.86 11.87
CA ILE A 47 3.97 -0.98 10.59
C ILE A 47 3.54 -2.33 10.00
N PHE A 48 2.83 -2.30 8.87
CA PHE A 48 2.28 -3.52 8.28
C PHE A 48 3.29 -4.36 7.51
N GLY A 49 4.39 -3.78 7.02
CA GLY A 49 5.43 -4.49 6.26
C GLY A 49 5.86 -5.81 6.92
N PRO A 50 6.36 -5.80 8.17
CA PRO A 50 6.73 -7.04 8.87
C PRO A 50 5.58 -8.02 9.09
N ALA A 51 4.34 -7.53 9.28
CA ALA A 51 3.17 -8.37 9.51
C ALA A 51 2.66 -9.04 8.22
N LEU A 52 2.96 -8.47 7.06
CA LEU A 52 2.59 -8.98 5.74
C LEU A 52 3.76 -9.67 5.02
N ASP A 53 4.89 -9.85 5.71
CA ASP A 53 6.04 -10.53 5.15
C ASP A 53 5.84 -12.05 5.13
N SER A 54 6.53 -12.73 4.20
CA SER A 54 6.49 -14.20 4.07
C SER A 54 7.73 -14.74 3.38
N ASP A 55 8.10 -16.00 3.65
CA ASP A 55 9.23 -16.66 2.98
C ASP A 55 9.07 -16.71 1.46
N GLN A 56 7.85 -16.95 1.00
CA GLN A 56 7.51 -16.88 -0.42
C GLN A 56 7.42 -15.41 -0.84
N LYS A 57 8.20 -15.03 -1.86
CA LYS A 57 8.12 -13.71 -2.49
C LYS A 57 7.55 -13.81 -3.89
N VAL A 58 6.90 -12.74 -4.34
CA VAL A 58 6.46 -12.56 -5.72
C VAL A 58 7.01 -11.24 -6.27
N ALA A 59 7.25 -11.20 -7.58
CA ALA A 59 7.66 -9.99 -8.26
C ALA A 59 6.43 -9.16 -8.62
N LEU A 60 6.38 -7.92 -8.11
CA LEU A 60 5.44 -6.89 -8.53
C LEU A 60 6.07 -6.09 -9.66
N THR A 61 5.37 -5.93 -10.78
CA THR A 61 5.84 -5.12 -11.92
C THR A 61 5.68 -3.64 -11.58
N MET A 62 6.80 -2.92 -11.48
CA MET A 62 6.79 -1.46 -11.31
C MET A 62 6.71 -0.74 -12.66
N PRO A 63 6.29 0.54 -12.69
CA PRO A 63 6.22 1.32 -13.93
C PRO A 63 7.55 1.46 -14.68
N ASP A 64 8.68 1.43 -13.97
CA ASP A 64 10.03 1.50 -14.55
C ASP A 64 10.52 0.15 -15.12
N GLY A 65 9.70 -0.90 -15.01
CA GLY A 65 10.01 -2.27 -15.45
C GLY A 65 10.89 -3.05 -14.46
N GLN A 66 11.36 -2.44 -13.37
CA GLN A 66 12.13 -3.15 -12.35
C GLN A 66 11.19 -3.86 -11.38
N PRO A 67 11.41 -5.16 -11.09
CA PRO A 67 10.54 -5.87 -10.17
C PRO A 67 10.80 -5.42 -8.73
N MET A 68 9.73 -5.18 -7.98
CA MET A 68 9.80 -5.14 -6.52
C MET A 68 9.36 -6.48 -5.95
N PHE A 69 10.19 -7.11 -5.12
CA PHE A 69 9.80 -8.34 -4.43
C PHE A 69 9.03 -8.03 -3.14
N ALA A 70 7.88 -8.66 -2.99
CA ALA A 70 7.00 -8.57 -1.83
C ALA A 70 6.59 -9.96 -1.34
N GLY A 71 6.30 -10.08 -0.04
CA GLY A 71 5.63 -11.28 0.48
C GLY A 71 4.27 -11.50 -0.20
N VAL A 72 3.86 -12.76 -0.32
CA VAL A 72 2.55 -13.12 -0.91
C VAL A 72 1.37 -12.40 -0.24
N PRO A 73 1.30 -12.25 1.10
CA PRO A 73 0.22 -11.52 1.75
C PRO A 73 0.15 -10.04 1.31
N LEU A 74 1.30 -9.35 1.27
CA LEU A 74 1.38 -7.98 0.78
C LEU A 74 0.94 -7.87 -0.69
N ALA A 75 1.41 -8.77 -1.55
CA ALA A 75 1.03 -8.79 -2.96
C ALA A 75 -0.48 -8.99 -3.16
N ASN A 76 -1.11 -9.86 -2.35
CA ASN A 76 -2.56 -10.06 -2.40
C ASN A 76 -3.35 -8.80 -1.98
N VAL A 77 -2.87 -8.08 -0.96
CA VAL A 77 -3.49 -6.80 -0.55
C VAL A 77 -3.38 -5.78 -1.69
N ILE A 78 -2.21 -5.66 -2.32
CA ILE A 78 -2.00 -4.73 -3.44
C ILE A 78 -2.92 -5.10 -4.62
N ALA A 79 -2.97 -6.38 -4.99
CA ALA A 79 -3.84 -6.87 -6.06
C ALA A 79 -5.33 -6.64 -5.76
N TYR A 80 -5.74 -6.81 -4.50
CA TYR A 80 -7.10 -6.51 -4.07
C TYR A 80 -7.41 -5.01 -4.18
N LEU A 81 -6.50 -4.14 -3.71
CA LEU A 81 -6.66 -2.69 -3.83
C LEU A 81 -6.78 -2.27 -5.29
N GLU A 82 -5.95 -2.81 -6.18
CA GLU A 82 -6.04 -2.55 -7.62
C GLU A 82 -7.40 -3.00 -8.19
N ALA A 83 -7.91 -4.17 -7.78
CA ALA A 83 -9.16 -4.72 -8.29
C ALA A 83 -10.43 -3.97 -7.86
N ILE A 84 -10.39 -3.23 -6.74
CA ILE A 84 -11.55 -2.48 -6.22
C ILE A 84 -11.58 -1.02 -6.68
N GLN A 85 -10.70 -0.61 -7.59
CA GLN A 85 -10.68 0.77 -8.06
C GLN A 85 -11.95 1.12 -8.85
N THR A 86 -12.52 2.28 -8.57
CA THR A 86 -13.71 2.85 -9.21
C THR A 86 -13.40 4.25 -9.74
N GLU A 87 -14.20 4.69 -10.71
CA GLU A 87 -14.17 6.07 -11.25
C GLU A 87 -14.49 7.14 -10.18
#